data_AF-A0A166MP13-F1
#
_entry.id   AF-A0A166MP13-F1
#
_cell.length_a   1.000
_cell.length_b   1.000
_cell.length_c   1.000
_cell.angle_alpha   90.00
_cell.angle_beta   90.00
_cell.angle_gamma   90.00
#
_symmetry.space_group_name_H-M   'P 1'
#
loop_
_entity.id
_entity.type
_entity.pdbx_description
1 polymer ?
#
loop_
_entity_poly.entity_id
_entity_poly.type
_entity_poly.pdbx_seq_one_letter_code
_entity_poly.pdbx_strand_id
1 'polypeptide(L)'
;MPEWRECYAHYLYVLRRLEAERNAFFSLTNTSDGPTEMPMRLRSLWIDATQKEFGTGPASVPLAARNRFRNMQAYPLDFTTRVVRGGSSATRVWPEGIRNLSNLELGGVHFSPRALVLDLGPRWLTFRYLTHTSVAVMSAGEWEVLRDIPQSGRHFKIALALEFDLCAIVFQSHDMLYQAEWSSEPPDIAPYVCPPLDDDTPEYPDNFPYWDHFLEFMEMRLSSRSARNGLAMSIIQQFEEFFPGIGVYSCSEIFVKAGLPHTLTEAELFDNPSRTARFLEAYYDFAHRALADLWMQVIQPALHNGSFIAPTVDQRLRAARD
;
A
#
# COMPACT_ATOMS: atom_id res chain seq x y z
N MET A 1 -11.82 -2.10 -1.79
CA MET A 1 -10.52 -2.41 -1.16
C MET A 1 -9.49 -2.36 -2.28
N PRO A 2 -8.30 -1.75 -2.12
CA PRO A 2 -7.28 -1.84 -3.17
C PRO A 2 -7.03 -3.32 -3.46
N GLU A 3 -6.90 -3.61 -4.73
CA GLU A 3 -6.54 -4.92 -5.23
C GLU A 3 -5.05 -4.89 -5.58
N TRP A 4 -4.55 -6.02 -6.06
CA TRP A 4 -3.11 -6.19 -6.27
C TRP A 4 -2.50 -5.08 -7.14
N ARG A 5 -3.19 -4.69 -8.23
CA ARG A 5 -2.73 -3.64 -9.17
C ARG A 5 -2.57 -2.28 -8.47
N GLU A 6 -3.54 -1.83 -7.67
CA GLU A 6 -3.45 -0.54 -6.98
C GLU A 6 -2.36 -0.53 -5.89
N CYS A 7 -2.26 -1.61 -5.12
CA CYS A 7 -1.22 -1.74 -4.10
C CYS A 7 0.18 -1.71 -4.72
N TYR A 8 0.38 -2.46 -5.82
CA TYR A 8 1.65 -2.48 -6.52
C TYR A 8 1.96 -1.12 -7.19
N ALA A 9 0.96 -0.44 -7.74
CA ALA A 9 1.14 0.90 -8.29
C ALA A 9 1.61 1.91 -7.23
N HIS A 10 1.01 1.86 -6.03
CA HIS A 10 1.45 2.69 -4.90
C HIS A 10 2.87 2.37 -4.46
N TYR A 11 3.22 1.08 -4.40
CA TYR A 11 4.58 0.62 -4.08
C TYR A 11 5.62 1.16 -5.06
N LEU A 12 5.42 0.94 -6.36
CA LEU A 12 6.32 1.43 -7.42
C LEU A 12 6.48 2.95 -7.36
N TYR A 13 5.38 3.67 -7.18
CA TYR A 13 5.42 5.12 -7.02
C TYR A 13 6.28 5.54 -5.83
N VAL A 14 6.09 4.94 -4.66
CA VAL A 14 6.89 5.26 -3.47
C VAL A 14 8.36 4.97 -3.71
N LEU A 15 8.71 3.78 -4.21
CA LEU A 15 10.09 3.41 -4.50
C LEU A 15 10.80 4.42 -5.42
N ARG A 16 10.20 4.69 -6.58
CA ARG A 16 10.82 5.57 -7.59
C ARG A 16 10.92 7.01 -7.12
N ARG A 17 9.98 7.47 -6.29
CA ARG A 17 10.06 8.79 -5.69
C ARG A 17 11.13 8.87 -4.62
N LEU A 18 11.26 7.89 -3.74
CA LEU A 18 12.34 7.83 -2.76
C LEU A 18 13.71 7.78 -3.46
N GLU A 19 13.83 7.00 -4.54
CA GLU A 19 15.04 6.97 -5.36
C GLU A 19 15.38 8.35 -5.96
N ALA A 20 14.38 9.06 -6.48
CA ALA A 20 14.57 10.41 -7.01
C ALA A 20 15.00 11.41 -5.93
N GLU A 21 14.39 11.39 -4.74
CA GLU A 21 14.82 12.23 -3.61
C GLU A 21 16.26 11.93 -3.19
N ARG A 22 16.62 10.63 -3.13
CA ARG A 22 17.98 10.17 -2.83
C ARG A 22 18.99 10.72 -3.84
N ASN A 23 18.69 10.60 -5.13
CA ASN A 23 19.58 11.06 -6.20
C ASN A 23 19.74 12.59 -6.17
N ALA A 24 18.66 13.34 -5.88
CA ALA A 24 18.70 14.79 -5.71
C ALA A 24 19.59 15.20 -4.52
N PHE A 25 19.48 14.50 -3.38
CA PHE A 25 20.31 14.73 -2.20
C PHE A 25 21.81 14.53 -2.47
N PHE A 26 22.19 13.41 -3.09
CA PHE A 26 23.60 13.14 -3.40
C PHE A 26 24.17 14.09 -4.45
N SER A 27 23.36 14.51 -5.42
CA SER A 27 23.77 15.51 -6.41
C SER A 27 24.14 16.86 -5.76
N LEU A 28 23.45 17.23 -4.68
CA LEU A 28 23.68 18.48 -3.94
C LEU A 28 24.80 18.38 -2.90
N THR A 29 25.06 17.17 -2.38
CA THR A 29 26.03 16.92 -1.30
C THR A 29 27.36 16.36 -1.78
N ASN A 30 27.61 16.34 -3.11
CA ASN A 30 28.88 15.97 -3.76
C ASN A 30 30.06 16.84 -3.29
N THR A 31 30.57 16.53 -2.10
CA THR A 31 31.90 16.85 -1.60
C THR A 31 32.65 15.53 -1.43
N SER A 32 33.98 15.58 -1.40
CA SER A 32 34.86 14.40 -1.29
C SER A 32 34.62 13.54 -0.04
N ASP A 33 33.87 14.05 0.94
CA ASP A 33 33.49 13.40 2.21
C ASP A 33 31.95 13.29 2.39
N GLY A 34 31.19 13.37 1.30
CA GLY A 34 29.72 13.38 1.33
C GLY A 34 29.13 12.15 2.04
N PRO A 35 27.93 12.28 2.65
CA PRO A 35 27.29 11.19 3.38
C PRO A 35 27.14 9.95 2.48
N THR A 36 27.51 8.77 2.99
CA THR A 36 27.35 7.48 2.29
C THR A 36 25.96 6.88 2.44
N GLU A 37 25.15 7.41 3.37
CA GLU A 37 23.80 6.93 3.67
C GLU A 37 22.78 8.08 3.61
N MET A 38 21.58 7.75 3.16
CA MET A 38 20.47 8.69 3.03
C MET A 38 19.87 8.94 4.42
N PRO A 39 19.71 10.20 4.87
CA PRO A 39 19.07 10.48 6.15
C PRO A 39 17.58 10.18 6.05
N MET A 40 17.19 8.96 6.44
CA MET A 40 15.81 8.48 6.40
C MET A 40 15.27 8.18 7.80
N ARG A 41 15.78 8.91 8.78
CA ARG A 41 15.27 8.86 10.15
C ARG A 41 13.90 9.50 10.24
N LEU A 42 12.97 8.80 10.87
CA LEU A 42 11.62 9.27 11.13
C LEU A 42 11.67 10.38 12.20
N ARG A 43 11.17 11.56 11.84
CA ARG A 43 11.11 12.74 12.71
C ARG A 43 9.78 12.87 13.41
N SER A 44 8.69 12.67 12.70
CA SER A 44 7.36 12.89 13.25
C SER A 44 6.30 12.12 12.48
N LEU A 45 5.20 11.83 13.18
CA LEU A 45 3.97 11.28 12.61
C LEU A 45 2.91 12.37 12.63
N TRP A 46 2.22 12.57 11.51
CA TRP A 46 1.21 13.62 11.39
C TRP A 46 -0.12 13.06 10.92
N ILE A 47 -1.20 13.68 11.37
CA ILE A 47 -2.56 13.34 10.98
C ILE A 47 -3.43 14.59 10.87
N ASP A 48 -4.50 14.49 10.08
CA ASP A 48 -5.67 15.35 10.25
C ASP A 48 -6.60 14.80 11.34
N ALA A 49 -7.29 15.73 12.02
CA ALA A 49 -8.41 15.39 12.87
C ALA A 49 -9.64 15.02 12.04
N THR A 50 -10.45 14.13 12.61
CA THR A 50 -11.79 13.81 12.15
C THR A 50 -12.80 14.82 12.67
N GLN A 51 -13.97 14.89 12.02
CA GLN A 51 -15.09 15.75 12.48
C GLN A 51 -15.52 15.43 13.92
N LYS A 52 -15.49 14.14 14.30
CA LYS A 52 -15.78 13.70 15.66
C LYS A 52 -14.76 14.24 16.67
N GLU A 53 -13.47 14.24 16.32
CA GLU A 53 -12.42 14.76 17.18
C GLU A 53 -12.54 16.28 17.37
N PHE A 54 -12.85 17.04 16.31
CA PHE A 54 -13.14 18.47 16.44
C PHE A 54 -14.27 18.75 17.44
N GLY A 55 -15.32 17.93 17.44
CA GLY A 55 -16.43 18.03 18.40
C GLY A 55 -16.05 17.76 19.85
N THR A 56 -15.01 16.95 20.11
CA THR A 56 -14.52 16.65 21.48
C THR A 56 -13.53 17.68 22.03
N GLY A 57 -13.03 18.59 21.18
CA GLY A 57 -12.07 19.62 21.55
C GLY A 57 -10.62 19.13 21.69
N PRO A 58 -9.67 20.05 21.91
CA PRO A 58 -8.23 19.78 21.80
C PRO A 58 -7.62 19.07 23.02
N ALA A 59 -8.44 18.62 23.97
CA ALA A 59 -7.95 18.01 25.21
C ALA A 59 -7.20 16.70 24.96
N SER A 60 -7.63 15.94 23.94
CA SER A 60 -7.02 14.68 23.48
C SER A 60 -5.82 14.88 22.53
N VAL A 61 -5.49 16.14 22.20
CA VAL A 61 -4.41 16.50 21.29
C VAL A 61 -3.19 16.98 22.09
N PRO A 62 -1.96 16.59 21.70
CA PRO A 62 -0.74 17.11 22.31
C PRO A 62 -0.74 18.62 22.46
N LEU A 63 -0.25 19.14 23.59
CA LEU A 63 -0.30 20.57 23.89
C LEU A 63 0.31 21.44 22.78
N ALA A 64 1.46 21.00 22.25
CA ALA A 64 2.17 21.68 21.16
C ALA A 64 1.39 21.67 19.82
N ALA A 65 0.47 20.72 19.64
CA ALA A 65 -0.32 20.54 18.43
C ALA A 65 -1.69 21.27 18.45
N ARG A 66 -2.12 21.81 19.60
CA ARG A 66 -3.47 22.36 19.77
C ARG A 66 -3.79 23.54 18.87
N ASN A 67 -2.80 24.39 18.54
CA ASN A 67 -3.01 25.52 17.64
C ASN A 67 -3.29 25.05 16.21
N ARG A 68 -2.50 24.07 15.71
CA ARG A 68 -2.73 23.44 14.41
C ARG A 68 -4.12 22.78 14.34
N PHE A 69 -4.48 22.02 15.38
CA PHE A 69 -5.80 21.42 15.50
C PHE A 69 -6.93 22.47 15.41
N ARG A 70 -6.84 23.58 16.14
CA ARG A 70 -7.86 24.65 16.07
C ARG A 70 -7.96 25.29 14.69
N ASN A 71 -6.84 25.37 13.96
CA ASN A 71 -6.78 25.89 12.61
C ASN A 71 -7.19 24.86 11.54
N MET A 72 -7.67 23.67 11.95
CA MET A 72 -7.98 22.54 11.06
C MET A 72 -6.78 22.11 10.20
N GLN A 73 -5.56 22.31 10.68
CA GLN A 73 -4.33 21.88 10.02
C GLN A 73 -3.92 20.48 10.50
N ALA A 74 -3.12 19.79 9.69
CA ALA A 74 -2.48 18.57 10.14
C ALA A 74 -1.58 18.87 11.34
N TYR A 75 -1.53 17.95 12.30
CA TYR A 75 -0.79 18.14 13.53
C TYR A 75 0.07 16.93 13.87
N PRO A 76 1.23 17.17 14.53
CA PRO A 76 2.13 16.10 14.88
C PRO A 76 1.60 15.32 16.09
N LEU A 77 1.88 14.04 16.10
CA LEU A 77 1.62 13.14 17.21
C LEU A 77 2.84 13.05 18.13
N ASP A 78 2.59 12.66 19.37
CA ASP A 78 3.62 12.25 20.32
C ASP A 78 3.22 10.94 21.00
N PHE A 79 4.11 10.39 21.82
CA PHE A 79 3.89 9.12 22.52
C PHE A 79 2.72 9.12 23.51
N THR A 80 2.14 10.28 23.84
CA THR A 80 0.98 10.39 24.72
C THR A 80 -0.34 10.21 23.96
N THR A 81 -0.28 10.25 22.61
CA THR A 81 -1.47 10.08 21.78
C THR A 81 -2.13 8.73 21.98
N ARG A 82 -3.46 8.75 22.01
CA ARG A 82 -4.30 7.53 22.05
C ARG A 82 -5.18 7.43 20.81
N VAL A 83 -4.84 8.18 19.77
CA VAL A 83 -5.61 8.21 18.53
C VAL A 83 -5.59 6.83 17.87
N VAL A 84 -6.78 6.37 17.51
CA VAL A 84 -7.01 5.13 16.75
C VAL A 84 -7.72 5.42 15.43
N ARG A 85 -7.45 4.61 14.40
CA ARG A 85 -7.95 4.77 13.02
C ARG A 85 -8.26 3.41 12.41
N GLY A 86 -9.28 3.33 11.54
CA GLY A 86 -9.63 2.08 10.81
C GLY A 86 -10.96 1.42 11.17
N GLY A 87 -11.95 2.18 11.63
CA GLY A 87 -13.32 1.71 11.78
C GLY A 87 -13.47 0.58 12.81
N SER A 88 -14.01 -0.57 12.39
CA SER A 88 -14.21 -1.76 13.24
C SER A 88 -12.91 -2.45 13.65
N SER A 89 -11.84 -2.28 12.86
CA SER A 89 -10.51 -2.84 13.15
C SER A 89 -9.54 -1.70 13.44
N ALA A 90 -9.96 -0.74 14.28
CA ALA A 90 -9.19 0.45 14.52
C ALA A 90 -7.88 0.14 15.28
N THR A 91 -6.76 0.58 14.73
CA THR A 91 -5.42 0.43 15.30
C THR A 91 -4.91 1.77 15.81
N ARG A 92 -3.97 1.73 16.78
CA ARG A 92 -3.29 2.95 17.23
C ARG A 92 -2.39 3.49 16.12
N VAL A 93 -2.47 4.80 15.90
CA VAL A 93 -1.63 5.46 14.89
C VAL A 93 -0.18 5.55 15.36
N TRP A 94 0.05 5.67 16.67
CA TRP A 94 1.39 5.69 17.24
C TRP A 94 1.87 4.26 17.57
N PRO A 95 3.14 3.91 17.25
CA PRO A 95 3.67 2.58 17.51
C PRO A 95 3.70 2.24 18.99
N GLU A 96 3.19 1.06 19.34
CA GLU A 96 3.13 0.63 20.74
C GLU A 96 4.52 0.46 21.36
N GLY A 97 4.68 0.83 22.63
CA GLY A 97 5.94 0.73 23.37
C GLY A 97 7.03 1.74 22.96
N ILE A 98 6.78 2.58 21.95
CA ILE A 98 7.76 3.57 21.47
C ILE A 98 7.53 4.91 22.18
N ARG A 99 8.56 5.41 22.88
CA ARG A 99 8.51 6.73 23.56
C ARG A 99 8.95 7.88 22.68
N ASN A 100 9.78 7.62 21.68
CA ASN A 100 10.27 8.60 20.73
C ASN A 100 10.60 7.89 19.40
N LEU A 101 10.65 8.65 18.32
CA LEU A 101 10.88 8.10 16.97
C LEU A 101 12.37 8.08 16.60
N SER A 102 13.30 8.38 17.53
CA SER A 102 14.70 8.64 17.18
C SER A 102 15.44 7.43 16.61
N ASN A 103 14.94 6.24 16.89
CA ASN A 103 15.53 4.97 16.49
C ASN A 103 14.74 4.31 15.34
N LEU A 104 13.80 5.02 14.73
CA LEU A 104 13.05 4.55 13.58
C LEU A 104 13.61 5.19 12.32
N GLU A 105 14.04 4.36 11.38
CA GLU A 105 14.66 4.77 10.13
C GLU A 105 14.17 3.86 9.01
N LEU A 106 13.84 4.44 7.85
CA LEU A 106 13.33 3.67 6.73
C LEU A 106 14.46 2.83 6.11
N GLY A 107 14.48 1.54 6.46
CA GLY A 107 15.40 0.56 5.90
C GLY A 107 14.92 -0.03 4.57
N GLY A 108 13.59 -0.06 4.37
CA GLY A 108 13.01 -0.71 3.21
C GLY A 108 11.54 -0.36 3.00
N VAL A 109 11.12 -0.47 1.74
CA VAL A 109 9.71 -0.44 1.35
C VAL A 109 9.42 -1.78 0.70
N HIS A 110 8.39 -2.44 1.20
CA HIS A 110 7.89 -3.71 0.71
C HIS A 110 6.42 -3.52 0.36
N PHE A 111 5.88 -4.44 -0.44
CA PHE A 111 4.47 -4.48 -0.70
C PHE A 111 3.93 -5.85 -0.32
N SER A 112 2.69 -5.89 0.13
CA SER A 112 1.89 -7.09 0.05
C SER A 112 0.76 -6.83 -0.94
N PRO A 113 0.06 -7.87 -1.39
CA PRO A 113 -1.06 -7.73 -2.31
C PRO A 113 -2.22 -6.83 -1.83
N ARG A 114 -2.23 -6.39 -0.57
CA ARG A 114 -3.26 -5.51 0.03
C ARG A 114 -2.70 -4.32 0.83
N ALA A 115 -1.38 -4.21 0.95
CA ALA A 115 -0.76 -3.21 1.83
C ALA A 115 0.59 -2.70 1.30
N LEU A 116 0.95 -1.49 1.70
CA LEU A 116 2.33 -1.04 1.68
C LEU A 116 2.95 -1.35 3.05
N VAL A 117 4.16 -1.88 3.05
CA VAL A 117 4.88 -2.25 4.27
C VAL A 117 6.17 -1.42 4.33
N LEU A 118 6.35 -0.65 5.41
CA LEU A 118 7.55 0.13 5.65
C LEU A 118 8.38 -0.54 6.75
N ASP A 119 9.61 -0.91 6.43
CA ASP A 119 10.61 -1.32 7.41
C ASP A 119 11.21 -0.07 8.03
N LEU A 120 10.92 0.14 9.32
CA LEU A 120 11.41 1.27 10.10
C LEU A 120 12.44 0.83 11.15
N GLY A 121 13.12 -0.31 10.93
CA GLY A 121 14.12 -0.90 11.83
C GLY A 121 13.46 -1.74 12.93
N PRO A 122 13.42 -1.29 14.20
CA PRO A 122 12.79 -2.04 15.28
C PRO A 122 11.26 -2.09 15.19
N ARG A 123 10.65 -1.46 14.17
CA ARG A 123 9.21 -1.44 13.93
C ARG A 123 8.91 -1.59 12.45
N TRP A 124 7.82 -2.30 12.16
CA TRP A 124 7.24 -2.42 10.83
C TRP A 124 5.89 -1.73 10.81
N LEU A 125 5.64 -0.94 9.76
CA LEU A 125 4.33 -0.32 9.52
C LEU A 125 3.67 -0.98 8.31
N THR A 126 2.56 -1.69 8.53
CA THR A 126 1.70 -2.23 7.48
C THR A 126 0.51 -1.28 7.27
N PHE A 127 0.49 -0.59 6.13
CA PHE A 127 -0.56 0.35 5.76
C PHE A 127 -1.50 -0.24 4.71
N ARG A 128 -2.77 -0.46 5.07
CA ARG A 128 -3.83 -0.93 4.17
C ARG A 128 -4.70 0.24 3.74
N TYR A 129 -4.77 0.50 2.43
CA TYR A 129 -5.47 1.67 1.88
C TYR A 129 -7.00 1.59 1.98
N LEU A 130 -7.58 0.39 2.08
CA LEU A 130 -9.04 0.14 2.05
C LEU A 130 -9.80 0.86 0.92
N THR A 131 -10.38 2.04 1.12
CA THR A 131 -11.11 2.76 0.06
C THR A 131 -10.67 4.21 0.01
N HIS A 132 -10.65 4.78 -1.20
CA HIS A 132 -10.39 6.21 -1.44
C HIS A 132 -9.14 6.76 -0.75
N THR A 133 -8.10 5.92 -0.63
CA THR A 133 -6.83 6.27 -0.01
C THR A 133 -5.70 6.05 -1.02
N SER A 134 -4.72 6.94 -1.03
CA SER A 134 -3.54 6.91 -1.90
C SER A 134 -2.31 7.35 -1.12
N VAL A 135 -1.11 7.19 -1.70
CA VAL A 135 0.15 7.64 -1.12
C VAL A 135 0.82 8.67 -2.04
N ALA A 136 1.44 9.67 -1.43
CA ALA A 136 2.27 10.67 -2.07
C ALA A 136 3.63 10.74 -1.36
N VAL A 137 4.71 10.93 -2.12
CA VAL A 137 6.04 11.21 -1.56
C VAL A 137 6.40 12.65 -1.91
N MET A 138 6.57 13.46 -0.86
CA MET A 138 6.79 14.90 -0.96
C MET A 138 8.19 15.23 -0.49
N SER A 139 8.88 16.11 -1.19
CA SER A 139 10.10 16.73 -0.68
C SER A 139 9.82 17.44 0.66
N ALA A 140 10.86 17.67 1.46
CA ALA A 140 10.72 18.41 2.71
C ALA A 140 9.98 19.75 2.52
N GLY A 141 10.37 20.54 1.51
CA GLY A 141 9.74 21.84 1.22
C GLY A 141 8.26 21.74 0.82
N GLU A 142 7.88 20.76 -0.01
CA GLU A 142 6.47 20.52 -0.35
C GLU A 142 5.65 20.15 0.89
N TRP A 143 6.21 19.31 1.77
CA TRP A 143 5.57 18.90 3.02
C TRP A 143 5.39 20.08 3.98
N GLU A 144 6.38 20.97 4.10
CA GLU A 144 6.30 22.17 4.95
C GLU A 144 5.13 23.06 4.56
N VAL A 145 4.88 23.22 3.25
CA VAL A 145 3.73 23.97 2.75
C VAL A 145 2.44 23.20 3.01
N LEU A 146 2.37 21.92 2.66
CA LEU A 146 1.14 21.15 2.73
C LEU A 146 0.60 21.02 4.16
N ARG A 147 1.47 20.77 5.14
CA ARG A 147 1.07 20.58 6.55
C ARG A 147 0.42 21.82 7.17
N ASP A 148 0.61 22.99 6.55
CA ASP A 148 0.04 24.27 6.98
C ASP A 148 -1.28 24.61 6.25
N ILE A 149 -1.67 23.85 5.23
CA ILE A 149 -2.96 24.06 4.55
C ILE A 149 -4.08 23.42 5.39
N PRO A 150 -5.09 24.21 5.82
CA PRO A 150 -6.26 23.68 6.51
C PRO A 150 -6.95 22.58 5.70
N GLN A 151 -7.58 21.63 6.39
CA GLN A 151 -8.31 20.52 5.77
C GLN A 151 -9.39 21.01 4.79
N SER A 152 -10.04 22.15 5.06
CA SER A 152 -11.03 22.76 4.17
C SER A 152 -10.43 23.32 2.86
N GLY A 153 -9.13 23.58 2.83
CA GLY A 153 -8.40 24.01 1.63
C GLY A 153 -7.89 22.85 0.78
N ARG A 154 -8.14 21.59 1.18
CA ARG A 154 -7.70 20.37 0.48
C ARG A 154 -8.90 19.50 0.11
N HIS A 155 -8.82 18.81 -1.03
CA HIS A 155 -9.84 17.83 -1.45
C HIS A 155 -9.65 16.43 -0.84
N PHE A 156 -8.64 16.28 0.02
CA PHE A 156 -8.28 15.05 0.71
C PHE A 156 -7.88 15.37 2.16
N LYS A 157 -7.82 14.35 2.98
CA LYS A 157 -7.35 14.41 4.36
C LYS A 157 -6.00 13.68 4.47
N ILE A 158 -5.12 14.16 5.35
CA ILE A 158 -3.88 13.48 5.70
C ILE A 158 -4.23 12.39 6.71
N ALA A 159 -4.35 11.16 6.21
CA ALA A 159 -4.65 9.99 7.03
C ALA A 159 -3.46 9.68 7.96
N LEU A 160 -2.27 9.62 7.38
CA LEU A 160 -1.02 9.46 8.09
C LEU A 160 0.08 10.05 7.23
N ALA A 161 0.94 10.90 7.80
CA ALA A 161 2.19 11.28 7.17
C ALA A 161 3.36 10.90 8.07
N LEU A 162 4.37 10.28 7.46
CA LEU A 162 5.66 9.99 8.06
C LEU A 162 6.63 11.04 7.56
N GLU A 163 7.02 11.96 8.43
CA GLU A 163 8.00 13.00 8.13
C GLU A 163 9.40 12.44 8.43
N PHE A 164 10.23 12.33 7.39
CA PHE A 164 11.64 11.98 7.48
C PHE A 164 12.50 13.23 7.32
N ASP A 165 13.81 13.08 7.47
CA ASP A 165 14.76 14.19 7.26
C ASP A 165 14.72 14.77 5.84
N LEU A 166 14.60 13.91 4.83
CA LEU A 166 14.67 14.35 3.43
C LEU A 166 13.30 14.62 2.80
N CYS A 167 12.28 13.85 3.19
CA CYS A 167 10.97 13.84 2.55
C CYS A 167 9.87 13.45 3.53
N ALA A 168 8.61 13.55 3.10
CA ALA A 168 7.47 12.99 3.79
C ALA A 168 6.75 11.95 2.91
N ILE A 169 6.43 10.79 3.49
CA ILE A 169 5.50 9.83 2.89
C ILE A 169 4.12 10.14 3.46
N VAL A 170 3.20 10.57 2.60
CA VAL A 170 1.87 11.08 2.98
C VAL A 170 0.80 10.15 2.43
N PHE A 171 0.14 9.42 3.32
CA PHE A 171 -1.09 8.69 3.01
C PHE A 171 -2.28 9.65 3.07
N GLN A 172 -2.93 9.82 1.93
CA GLN A 172 -4.04 10.73 1.73
C GLN A 172 -5.33 9.92 1.61
N SER A 173 -6.38 10.31 2.32
CA SER A 173 -7.68 9.63 2.27
C SER A 173 -8.81 10.63 2.09
N HIS A 174 -9.81 10.27 1.30
CA HIS A 174 -11.03 11.07 1.19
C HIS A 174 -11.92 10.93 2.45
N ASP A 175 -12.05 9.70 2.96
CA ASP A 175 -13.03 9.33 4.00
C ASP A 175 -12.40 8.86 5.32
N MET A 176 -11.06 8.75 5.41
CA MET A 176 -10.31 8.18 6.54
C MET A 176 -10.59 6.68 6.78
N LEU A 177 -10.97 5.94 5.74
CA LEU A 177 -11.06 4.48 5.79
C LEU A 177 -9.71 3.89 5.36
N TYR A 178 -8.88 3.55 6.34
CA TYR A 178 -7.58 2.89 6.18
C TYR A 178 -7.21 2.14 7.45
N GLN A 179 -6.20 1.27 7.40
CA GLN A 179 -5.61 0.66 8.59
C GLN A 179 -4.10 0.86 8.58
N ALA A 180 -3.54 1.19 9.74
CA ALA A 180 -2.11 1.41 9.94
C ALA A 180 -1.67 0.56 11.14
N GLU A 181 -1.07 -0.58 10.88
CA GLU A 181 -0.70 -1.57 11.89
C GLU A 181 0.80 -1.54 12.15
N TRP A 182 1.17 -1.49 13.42
CA TRP A 182 2.56 -1.49 13.87
C TRP A 182 2.93 -2.85 14.44
N SER A 183 4.05 -3.42 14.01
CA SER A 183 4.59 -4.70 14.49
C SER A 183 6.04 -4.56 14.96
N SER A 184 6.46 -5.43 15.88
CA SER A 184 7.88 -5.65 16.23
C SER A 184 8.60 -6.54 15.22
N GLU A 185 7.84 -7.33 14.49
CA GLU A 185 8.32 -8.38 13.59
C GLU A 185 7.90 -8.05 12.16
N PRO A 186 8.70 -8.45 11.16
CA PRO A 186 8.29 -8.37 9.76
C PRO A 186 6.93 -9.04 9.57
N PRO A 187 5.99 -8.43 8.85
CA PRO A 187 4.71 -9.07 8.59
C PRO A 187 4.92 -10.31 7.72
N ASP A 188 4.08 -11.32 7.93
CA ASP A 188 4.01 -12.46 7.03
C ASP A 188 3.36 -12.01 5.71
N ILE A 189 4.14 -12.06 4.62
CA ILE A 189 3.70 -11.65 3.29
C ILE A 189 3.50 -12.92 2.47
N ALA A 190 2.26 -13.16 2.06
CA ALA A 190 1.91 -14.28 1.20
C ALA A 190 2.81 -14.30 -0.07
N PRO A 191 3.17 -15.50 -0.57
CA PRO A 191 4.04 -15.62 -1.73
C PRO A 191 3.42 -14.93 -2.95
N TYR A 192 4.26 -14.26 -3.72
CA TYR A 192 3.82 -13.55 -4.92
C TYR A 192 3.42 -14.54 -6.01
N VAL A 193 2.21 -14.38 -6.56
CA VAL A 193 1.81 -15.16 -7.75
C VAL A 193 2.73 -14.91 -8.95
N CYS A 194 3.30 -13.72 -9.06
CA CYS A 194 4.37 -13.42 -10.00
C CYS A 194 5.48 -12.72 -9.20
N PRO A 195 6.61 -13.38 -8.95
CA PRO A 195 7.74 -12.74 -8.30
C PRO A 195 8.24 -11.54 -9.11
N PRO A 196 8.66 -10.45 -8.46
CA PRO A 196 9.32 -9.34 -9.15
C PRO A 196 10.65 -9.83 -9.76
N LEU A 197 11.01 -9.28 -10.93
CA LEU A 197 12.34 -9.47 -11.48
C LEU A 197 13.35 -8.73 -10.60
N ASP A 198 14.49 -9.36 -10.38
CA ASP A 198 15.65 -8.69 -9.81
C ASP A 198 16.37 -7.94 -10.94
N ASP A 199 16.81 -6.71 -10.67
CA ASP A 199 17.59 -5.92 -11.63
C ASP A 199 18.93 -6.62 -11.95
N ASP A 200 19.44 -7.46 -11.02
CA ASP A 200 20.71 -8.19 -11.17
C ASP A 200 20.54 -9.60 -11.79
N THR A 201 19.33 -10.16 -11.82
CA THR A 201 19.04 -11.46 -12.46
C THR A 201 17.85 -11.36 -13.41
N PRO A 202 18.08 -11.24 -14.74
CA PRO A 202 17.01 -11.01 -15.72
C PRO A 202 16.15 -12.24 -16.02
N GLU A 203 16.29 -13.31 -15.25
CA GLU A 203 15.48 -14.52 -15.36
C GLU A 203 14.38 -14.49 -14.29
N TYR A 204 13.15 -14.82 -14.68
CA TYR A 204 12.08 -14.96 -13.70
C TYR A 204 12.45 -16.07 -12.71
N PRO A 205 12.43 -15.80 -11.41
CA PRO A 205 12.71 -16.83 -10.43
C PRO A 205 11.58 -17.87 -10.46
N ASP A 206 11.94 -19.10 -10.12
CA ASP A 206 10.95 -20.16 -9.98
C ASP A 206 9.88 -19.77 -8.96
N ASN A 207 8.62 -19.97 -9.34
CA ASN A 207 7.47 -19.59 -8.52
C ASN A 207 7.00 -20.70 -7.57
N PHE A 208 7.90 -21.60 -7.15
CA PHE A 208 7.57 -22.73 -6.26
C PHE A 208 6.85 -22.32 -4.97
N PRO A 209 7.22 -21.22 -4.29
CA PRO A 209 6.52 -20.81 -3.07
C PRO A 209 5.02 -20.57 -3.29
N TYR A 210 4.62 -19.99 -4.43
CA TYR A 210 3.20 -19.81 -4.74
C TYR A 210 2.53 -21.14 -5.10
N TRP A 211 3.23 -22.03 -5.80
CA TRP A 211 2.70 -23.36 -6.13
C TRP A 211 2.42 -24.18 -4.87
N ASP A 212 3.35 -24.21 -3.92
CA ASP A 212 3.17 -24.89 -2.63
C ASP A 212 1.96 -24.31 -1.89
N HIS A 213 1.86 -22.97 -1.85
CA HIS A 213 0.74 -22.27 -1.23
C HIS A 213 -0.61 -22.61 -1.90
N PHE A 214 -0.65 -22.71 -3.22
CA PHE A 214 -1.86 -23.13 -3.94
C PHE A 214 -2.20 -24.62 -3.71
N LEU A 215 -1.19 -25.48 -3.59
CA LEU A 215 -1.40 -26.89 -3.28
C LEU A 215 -1.97 -27.06 -1.87
N GLU A 216 -1.50 -26.29 -0.89
CA GLU A 216 -2.08 -26.25 0.46
C GLU A 216 -3.57 -25.88 0.43
N PHE A 217 -3.96 -24.89 -0.38
CA PHE A 217 -5.36 -24.57 -0.61
C PHE A 217 -6.14 -25.78 -1.14
N MET A 218 -5.61 -26.43 -2.18
CA MET A 218 -6.27 -27.58 -2.80
C MET A 218 -6.43 -28.73 -1.81
N GLU A 219 -5.40 -29.06 -1.04
CA GLU A 219 -5.44 -30.11 0.00
C GLU A 219 -6.44 -29.79 1.10
N MET A 220 -6.46 -28.54 1.59
CA MET A 220 -7.45 -28.07 2.56
C MET A 220 -8.88 -28.21 2.01
N ARG A 221 -9.12 -27.80 0.76
CA ARG A 221 -10.46 -27.89 0.15
C ARG A 221 -10.89 -29.33 -0.12
N LEU A 222 -9.98 -30.19 -0.59
CA LEU A 222 -10.26 -31.58 -0.89
C LEU A 222 -10.46 -32.44 0.36
N SER A 223 -9.81 -32.09 1.47
CA SER A 223 -10.00 -32.77 2.77
C SER A 223 -11.28 -32.34 3.50
N SER A 224 -11.85 -31.19 3.13
CA SER A 224 -13.11 -30.71 3.69
C SER A 224 -14.31 -31.52 3.22
N ARG A 225 -15.26 -31.77 4.12
CA ARG A 225 -16.57 -32.39 3.79
C ARG A 225 -17.60 -31.39 3.25
N SER A 226 -17.22 -30.12 3.11
CA SER A 226 -18.11 -29.06 2.62
C SER A 226 -18.51 -29.29 1.16
N ALA A 227 -19.77 -29.01 0.83
CA ALA A 227 -20.22 -28.99 -0.56
C ALA A 227 -19.54 -27.83 -1.31
N ARG A 228 -18.95 -28.14 -2.47
CA ARG A 228 -18.18 -27.18 -3.30
C ARG A 228 -19.01 -26.61 -4.46
N ASN A 229 -20.28 -26.33 -4.17
CA ASN A 229 -21.26 -25.82 -5.13
C ASN A 229 -21.36 -24.28 -5.11
N GLY A 230 -20.62 -23.61 -4.23
CA GLY A 230 -20.55 -22.15 -4.19
C GLY A 230 -19.84 -21.59 -5.43
N LEU A 231 -20.12 -20.34 -5.77
CA LEU A 231 -19.44 -19.66 -6.88
C LEU A 231 -17.94 -19.59 -6.62
N ALA A 232 -17.14 -19.97 -7.61
CA ALA A 232 -15.68 -19.99 -7.50
C ALA A 232 -15.11 -18.62 -7.14
N MET A 233 -15.64 -17.53 -7.73
CA MET A 233 -15.22 -16.16 -7.41
C MET A 233 -15.43 -15.80 -5.92
N SER A 234 -16.52 -16.29 -5.32
CA SER A 234 -16.79 -16.07 -3.90
C SER A 234 -15.81 -16.85 -3.01
N ILE A 235 -15.46 -18.08 -3.40
CA ILE A 235 -14.45 -18.88 -2.71
C ILE A 235 -13.08 -18.21 -2.80
N ILE A 236 -12.66 -17.75 -3.98
CA ILE A 236 -11.40 -17.04 -4.18
C ILE A 236 -11.30 -15.80 -3.27
N GLN A 237 -12.39 -15.04 -3.12
CA GLN A 237 -12.43 -13.88 -2.22
C GLN A 237 -12.46 -14.26 -0.74
N GLN A 238 -13.10 -15.37 -0.39
CA GLN A 238 -13.18 -15.85 0.99
C GLN A 238 -11.82 -16.35 1.50
N PHE A 239 -11.06 -17.00 0.62
CA PHE A 239 -9.75 -17.57 0.90
C PHE A 239 -8.64 -16.67 0.36
N GLU A 240 -8.73 -15.37 0.68
CA GLU A 240 -7.83 -14.35 0.14
C GLU A 240 -6.36 -14.59 0.49
N GLU A 241 -6.07 -15.32 1.57
CA GLU A 241 -4.73 -15.73 1.95
C GLU A 241 -4.07 -16.60 0.87
N PHE A 242 -4.83 -17.42 0.14
CA PHE A 242 -4.36 -18.28 -0.94
C PHE A 242 -4.42 -17.62 -2.33
N PHE A 243 -5.19 -16.54 -2.44
CA PHE A 243 -5.37 -15.77 -3.67
C PHE A 243 -5.01 -14.30 -3.44
N PRO A 244 -3.75 -14.01 -3.06
CA PRO A 244 -3.45 -12.76 -2.40
C PRO A 244 -3.53 -11.58 -3.37
N GLY A 245 -4.43 -10.64 -3.07
CA GLY A 245 -4.65 -9.43 -3.87
C GLY A 245 -5.69 -9.54 -4.97
N ILE A 246 -6.32 -10.72 -5.13
CA ILE A 246 -7.54 -10.81 -5.95
C ILE A 246 -8.69 -10.13 -5.19
N GLY A 247 -9.22 -9.04 -5.72
CA GLY A 247 -10.51 -8.50 -5.30
C GLY A 247 -11.62 -8.83 -6.28
N VAL A 248 -12.76 -8.15 -6.15
CA VAL A 248 -13.95 -8.40 -6.97
C VAL A 248 -13.67 -8.09 -8.44
N TYR A 249 -12.96 -7.00 -8.72
CA TYR A 249 -12.71 -6.54 -10.09
C TYR A 249 -11.64 -7.39 -10.77
N SER A 250 -10.50 -7.60 -10.10
CA SER A 250 -9.41 -8.46 -10.56
C SER A 250 -9.89 -9.89 -10.78
N CYS A 251 -10.72 -10.43 -9.88
CA CYS A 251 -11.27 -11.78 -10.09
C CYS A 251 -12.09 -11.86 -11.38
N SER A 252 -12.92 -10.86 -11.65
CA SER A 252 -13.70 -10.79 -12.89
C SER A 252 -12.80 -10.72 -14.13
N GLU A 253 -11.78 -9.86 -14.11
CA GLU A 253 -10.81 -9.72 -15.20
C GLU A 253 -10.03 -11.01 -15.44
N ILE A 254 -9.58 -11.69 -14.38
CA ILE A 254 -8.87 -12.97 -14.45
C ILE A 254 -9.78 -14.04 -15.08
N PHE A 255 -11.07 -14.11 -14.72
CA PHE A 255 -12.00 -15.06 -15.34
C PHE A 255 -12.21 -14.78 -16.83
N VAL A 256 -12.38 -13.51 -17.21
CA VAL A 256 -12.49 -13.10 -18.61
C VAL A 256 -11.23 -13.49 -19.38
N LYS A 257 -10.06 -13.18 -18.81
CA LYS A 257 -8.75 -13.48 -19.38
C LYS A 257 -8.49 -14.98 -19.51
N ALA A 258 -8.91 -15.75 -18.50
CA ALA A 258 -8.87 -17.19 -18.52
C ALA A 258 -9.88 -17.78 -19.51
N GLY A 259 -10.83 -17.00 -20.04
CA GLY A 259 -11.94 -17.44 -20.89
C GLY A 259 -12.88 -18.40 -20.16
N LEU A 260 -13.17 -18.10 -18.89
CA LEU A 260 -13.99 -18.89 -17.98
C LEU A 260 -15.27 -18.13 -17.60
N PRO A 261 -16.45 -18.79 -17.54
CA PRO A 261 -17.67 -18.14 -17.08
C PRO A 261 -17.61 -17.76 -15.59
N HIS A 262 -18.12 -16.58 -15.22
CA HIS A 262 -18.25 -16.14 -13.83
C HIS A 262 -19.22 -16.98 -12.99
N THR A 263 -20.04 -17.80 -13.64
CA THR A 263 -21.03 -18.68 -12.99
C THR A 263 -20.47 -20.04 -12.58
N LEU A 264 -19.17 -20.31 -12.83
CA LEU A 264 -18.57 -21.57 -12.41
C LEU A 264 -18.63 -21.72 -10.89
N THR A 265 -19.03 -22.91 -10.46
CA THR A 265 -18.87 -23.33 -9.08
C THR A 265 -17.40 -23.66 -8.78
N GLU A 266 -17.07 -23.68 -7.50
CA GLU A 266 -15.75 -24.09 -7.02
C GLU A 266 -15.33 -25.47 -7.53
N ALA A 267 -16.23 -26.46 -7.50
CA ALA A 267 -15.97 -27.80 -8.04
C ALA A 267 -15.71 -27.76 -9.54
N GLU A 268 -16.55 -27.07 -10.30
CA GLU A 268 -16.40 -26.97 -11.76
C GLU A 268 -15.11 -26.27 -12.18
N LEU A 269 -14.59 -25.34 -11.38
CA LEU A 269 -13.30 -24.71 -11.61
C LEU A 269 -12.16 -25.64 -11.20
N PHE A 270 -12.07 -25.99 -9.92
CA PHE A 270 -10.88 -26.57 -9.32
C PHE A 270 -10.74 -28.09 -9.51
N ASP A 271 -11.83 -28.82 -9.79
CA ASP A 271 -11.78 -30.26 -10.11
C ASP A 271 -11.53 -30.53 -11.59
N ASN A 272 -11.44 -29.47 -12.41
CA ASN A 272 -11.09 -29.59 -13.81
C ASN A 272 -9.65 -29.05 -14.03
N PRO A 273 -8.66 -29.91 -14.26
CA PRO A 273 -7.26 -29.48 -14.39
C PRO A 273 -7.04 -28.41 -15.46
N SER A 274 -7.80 -28.46 -16.57
CA SER A 274 -7.66 -27.47 -17.65
C SER A 274 -8.20 -26.10 -17.24
N ARG A 275 -9.34 -26.04 -16.52
CA ARG A 275 -9.89 -24.76 -16.03
C ARG A 275 -9.02 -24.18 -14.92
N THR A 276 -8.55 -25.01 -13.99
CA THR A 276 -7.58 -24.60 -12.96
C THR A 276 -6.31 -24.02 -13.58
N ALA A 277 -5.71 -24.72 -14.54
CA ALA A 277 -4.49 -24.26 -15.20
C ALA A 277 -4.70 -22.91 -15.90
N ARG A 278 -5.80 -22.75 -16.65
CA ARG A 278 -6.15 -21.48 -17.32
C ARG A 278 -6.37 -20.34 -16.33
N PHE A 279 -7.01 -20.61 -15.20
CA PHE A 279 -7.21 -19.61 -14.14
C PHE A 279 -5.88 -19.16 -13.54
N LEU A 280 -5.00 -20.11 -13.16
CA LEU A 280 -3.70 -19.80 -12.58
C LEU A 280 -2.77 -19.08 -13.55
N GLU A 281 -2.76 -19.49 -14.82
CA GLU A 281 -2.02 -18.80 -15.88
C GLU A 281 -2.53 -17.39 -16.11
N ALA A 282 -3.86 -17.20 -16.14
CA ALA A 282 -4.45 -15.88 -16.26
C ALA A 282 -4.15 -15.00 -15.03
N TYR A 283 -4.12 -15.58 -13.83
CA TYR A 283 -3.76 -14.88 -12.61
C TYR A 283 -2.28 -14.46 -12.61
N TYR A 284 -1.40 -15.36 -13.03
CA TYR A 284 0.01 -15.05 -13.23
C TYR A 284 0.18 -13.91 -14.25
N ASP A 285 -0.41 -14.01 -15.44
CA ASP A 285 -0.25 -12.96 -16.47
C ASP A 285 -0.89 -11.63 -16.04
N PHE A 286 -1.99 -11.68 -15.29
CA PHE A 286 -2.60 -10.49 -14.70
C PHE A 286 -1.61 -9.77 -13.77
N ALA A 287 -0.89 -10.53 -12.93
CA ALA A 287 0.13 -9.98 -12.05
C ALA A 287 1.35 -9.50 -12.83
N HIS A 288 1.92 -10.37 -13.67
CA HIS A 288 3.07 -10.08 -14.52
C HIS A 288 2.90 -8.78 -15.33
N ARG A 289 1.75 -8.59 -15.99
CA ARG A 289 1.49 -7.36 -16.75
C ARG A 289 1.55 -6.12 -15.90
N ALA A 290 0.99 -6.15 -14.69
CA ALA A 290 1.06 -4.96 -13.86
C ALA A 290 2.47 -4.75 -13.24
N LEU A 291 3.28 -5.79 -13.07
CA LEU A 291 4.71 -5.64 -12.79
C LEU A 291 5.45 -4.93 -13.94
N ALA A 292 5.24 -5.40 -15.16
CA ALA A 292 5.96 -4.94 -16.35
C ALA A 292 5.51 -3.56 -16.83
N ASP A 293 4.20 -3.27 -16.78
CA ASP A 293 3.61 -2.17 -17.53
C ASP A 293 3.16 -0.99 -16.66
N LEU A 294 2.82 -1.18 -15.37
CA LEU A 294 2.19 -0.11 -14.57
C LEU A 294 3.04 1.15 -14.48
N TRP A 295 4.35 1.00 -14.27
CA TRP A 295 5.24 2.16 -14.15
C TRP A 295 5.26 2.97 -15.44
N MET A 296 5.66 2.35 -16.55
CA MET A 296 5.90 3.03 -17.81
C MET A 296 4.61 3.49 -18.50
N GLN A 297 3.54 2.71 -18.40
CA GLN A 297 2.31 2.94 -19.16
C GLN A 297 1.25 3.74 -18.38
N VAL A 298 1.23 3.63 -17.05
CA VAL A 298 0.17 4.22 -16.20
C VAL A 298 0.70 5.31 -15.28
N ILE A 299 1.69 5.00 -14.46
CA ILE A 299 2.14 5.89 -13.38
C ILE A 299 2.98 7.04 -13.93
N GLN A 300 4.07 6.73 -14.64
CA GLN A 300 5.02 7.72 -15.15
C GLN A 300 4.35 8.75 -16.07
N PRO A 301 3.46 8.40 -17.01
CA PRO A 301 2.79 9.38 -17.84
C PRO A 301 1.85 10.31 -17.05
N ALA A 302 1.34 9.85 -15.90
CA ALA A 302 0.46 10.62 -15.03
C ALA A 302 1.21 11.48 -14.01
N LEU A 303 2.55 11.39 -13.94
CA LEU A 303 3.37 12.22 -13.08
C LEU A 303 3.57 13.62 -13.68
N HIS A 304 3.23 14.64 -12.90
CA HIS A 304 3.49 16.05 -13.20
C HIS A 304 4.59 16.57 -12.31
N ASN A 305 5.54 17.29 -12.90
CA ASN A 305 6.72 17.84 -12.23
C ASN A 305 7.53 16.80 -11.42
N GLY A 306 7.42 15.52 -11.79
CA GLY A 306 8.12 14.42 -11.12
C GLY A 306 7.63 14.06 -9.72
N SER A 307 6.66 14.79 -9.13
CA SER A 307 6.23 14.58 -7.74
C SER A 307 4.75 14.20 -7.57
N PHE A 308 3.85 14.71 -8.41
CA PHE A 308 2.40 14.56 -8.21
C PHE A 308 1.72 13.75 -9.31
N ILE A 309 0.87 12.78 -8.92
CA ILE A 309 0.05 12.01 -9.86
C ILE A 309 -1.24 12.79 -10.18
N ALA A 310 -1.40 13.24 -11.43
CA ALA A 310 -2.63 13.89 -11.92
C ALA A 310 -3.02 13.36 -13.30
N PRO A 311 -3.69 12.19 -13.38
CA PRO A 311 -4.04 11.60 -14.65
C PRO A 311 -5.15 12.40 -15.34
N THR A 312 -4.94 12.69 -16.63
CA THR A 312 -5.97 13.22 -17.52
C THR A 312 -7.14 12.24 -17.68
N VAL A 313 -8.24 12.69 -18.28
CA VAL A 313 -9.37 11.79 -18.60
C VAL A 313 -8.90 10.66 -19.54
N ASP A 314 -8.13 10.99 -20.57
CA ASP A 314 -7.65 10.00 -21.54
C ASP A 314 -6.70 8.97 -20.91
N GLN A 315 -5.83 9.41 -20.00
CA GLN A 315 -4.97 8.48 -19.24
C GLN A 315 -5.79 7.52 -18.38
N ARG A 316 -6.84 8.00 -17.71
CA ARG A 316 -7.76 7.15 -16.94
C ARG A 316 -8.50 6.16 -17.83
N LEU A 317 -8.93 6.59 -19.02
CA LEU A 317 -9.62 5.73 -19.99
C LEU A 317 -8.70 4.66 -20.59
N ARG A 318 -7.40 4.97 -20.78
CA ARG A 318 -6.42 3.96 -21.21
C ARG A 318 -6.20 2.90 -20.15
N ALA A 319 -5.96 3.32 -18.91
CA ALA A 319 -5.78 2.39 -17.79
C ALA A 319 -7.00 1.47 -17.54
N ALA A 320 -8.20 1.88 -17.94
CA ALA A 320 -9.41 1.07 -17.82
C ALA A 320 -9.61 0.04 -18.95
N ARG A 321 -8.75 0.03 -19.99
CA ARG A 321 -8.86 -0.86 -21.16
C ARG A 321 -7.91 -2.06 -21.10
N ASP A 322 -6.99 -2.09 -20.14
CA ASP A 322 -5.90 -3.08 -19.98
C ASP A 322 -6.09 -3.98 -18.74
#